data_AF-A0A3D6BVQ4-F1
#
_entry.id   AF-A0A3D6BVQ4-F1
#
_cell.length_a   1.000
_cell.length_b   1.000
_cell.length_c   1.000
_cell.angle_alpha   90.00
_cell.angle_beta   90.00
_cell.angle_gamma   90.00
#
_symmetry.space_group_name_H-M   'P 1'
#
loop_
_entity.id
_entity.type
_entity.pdbx_description
1 polymer ?
#
loop_
_entity_poly.entity_id
_entity_poly.type
_entity_poly.pdbx_seq_one_letter_code
_entity_poly.pdbx_strand_id
1 'polypeptide(L)'
;EPELAESYYKKAITIGGSITCYNKLTEFYEKQNQPEKAIKNIETAQGRLQRNALHYQLGKVSAEYNMQLAKGEACLKTYIKDYSPEDGVPIAWANYRLAQIYKHQKNKSLALKYIDLALKELPEIKVFQDERLTILKL
;
A
#
# COMPACT_ATOMS: atom_id res chain seq x y z
N GLU A 1 -7.85 -23.88 -9.74
CA GLU A 1 -7.03 -24.21 -8.56
C GLU A 1 -6.07 -23.06 -8.23
N PRO A 2 -6.17 -22.43 -7.05
CA PRO A 2 -5.30 -21.33 -6.63
C PRO A 2 -3.81 -21.70 -6.60
N GLU A 3 -3.49 -22.94 -6.24
CA GLU A 3 -2.10 -23.42 -6.14
C GLU A 3 -1.38 -23.44 -7.49
N LEU A 4 -2.10 -23.83 -8.56
CA LEU A 4 -1.57 -23.81 -9.91
C LEU A 4 -1.25 -22.38 -10.37
N ALA A 5 -2.14 -21.43 -10.08
CA ALA A 5 -1.92 -20.01 -10.39
C ALA A 5 -0.72 -19.44 -9.61
N GLU A 6 -0.60 -19.74 -8.31
CA GLU A 6 0.56 -19.35 -7.50
C GLU A 6 1.87 -19.88 -8.12
N SER A 7 1.87 -21.13 -8.61
CA SER A 7 3.03 -21.75 -9.24
C SER A 7 3.45 -21.02 -10.53
N TYR A 8 2.49 -20.60 -11.37
CA TYR A 8 2.77 -19.88 -12.61
C TYR A 8 3.32 -18.49 -12.34
N TYR A 9 2.77 -17.76 -11.36
CA TYR A 9 3.29 -16.45 -10.98
C TYR A 9 4.71 -16.54 -10.41
N LYS A 10 5.01 -17.54 -9.58
CA LYS A 10 6.37 -17.78 -9.09
C LYS A 10 7.34 -18.09 -10.23
N LYS A 11 6.95 -18.91 -11.21
CA LYS A 11 7.74 -19.17 -12.42
C LYS A 11 7.99 -17.90 -13.23
N ALA A 12 6.98 -17.05 -13.40
CA ALA A 12 7.12 -15.76 -14.09
C ALA A 12 8.13 -14.84 -13.39
N ILE A 13 8.15 -14.84 -12.06
CA ILE A 13 9.17 -14.10 -11.29
C ILE A 13 10.57 -14.69 -11.49
N THR A 14 10.70 -16.02 -11.53
CA THR A 14 12.01 -16.68 -11.77
C THR A 14 12.56 -16.38 -13.17
N ILE A 15 11.70 -16.37 -14.19
CA ILE A 15 12.12 -16.18 -15.59
C ILE A 15 12.27 -14.70 -15.94
N GLY A 16 11.27 -13.88 -15.61
CA GLY A 16 11.20 -12.47 -16.02
C GLY A 16 11.53 -11.46 -14.92
N GLY A 17 11.19 -11.75 -13.66
CA GLY A 17 11.56 -10.93 -12.49
C GLY A 17 11.07 -9.48 -12.47
N SER A 18 10.19 -9.10 -13.41
CA SER A 18 9.73 -7.71 -13.54
C SER A 18 8.80 -7.29 -12.39
N ILE A 19 8.65 -5.97 -12.19
CA ILE A 19 7.69 -5.41 -11.23
C ILE A 19 6.26 -5.91 -11.49
N THR A 20 5.90 -6.12 -12.76
CA THR A 20 4.58 -6.64 -13.13
C THR A 20 4.37 -8.07 -12.64
N CYS A 21 5.40 -8.93 -12.73
CA CYS A 21 5.33 -10.29 -12.21
C CYS A 21 5.11 -10.30 -10.68
N TYR A 22 5.82 -9.45 -9.96
CA TYR A 22 5.63 -9.29 -8.52
C TYR A 22 4.25 -8.75 -8.17
N ASN A 23 3.79 -7.68 -8.84
CA ASN A 23 2.47 -7.10 -8.60
C ASN A 23 1.34 -8.11 -8.82
N LYS A 24 1.43 -8.94 -9.87
CA LYS A 24 0.43 -9.98 -10.13
C LYS A 24 0.36 -11.03 -9.02
N LEU A 25 1.51 -11.43 -8.47
CA LEU A 25 1.54 -12.35 -7.34
C LEU A 25 1.02 -11.71 -6.05
N THR A 26 1.33 -10.44 -5.81
CA THR A 26 0.78 -9.67 -4.69
C THR A 26 -0.75 -9.56 -4.80
N GLU A 27 -1.28 -9.14 -5.95
CA GLU A 27 -2.72 -9.08 -6.23
C GLU A 27 -3.41 -10.43 -6.01
N PHE A 28 -2.75 -11.52 -6.41
CA PHE A 28 -3.25 -12.87 -6.19
C PHE A 28 -3.34 -13.19 -4.69
N TYR A 29 -2.31 -12.89 -3.90
CA TYR A 29 -2.35 -13.12 -2.45
C TYR A 29 -3.40 -12.23 -1.74
N GLU A 30 -3.56 -10.98 -2.15
CA GLU A 30 -4.62 -10.10 -1.63
C GLU A 30 -6.02 -10.69 -1.90
N LYS A 31 -6.27 -11.18 -3.12
CA LYS A 31 -7.55 -11.85 -3.47
C LYS A 31 -7.82 -13.10 -2.65
N GLN A 32 -6.76 -13.79 -2.22
CA GLN A 32 -6.86 -14.97 -1.36
C GLN A 32 -6.87 -14.62 0.14
N ASN A 33 -6.91 -13.34 0.50
CA ASN A 33 -6.83 -12.86 1.88
C ASN A 33 -5.57 -13.37 2.62
N GLN A 34 -4.42 -13.38 1.91
CA GLN A 34 -3.11 -13.83 2.41
C GLN A 34 -2.11 -12.65 2.48
N PRO A 35 -2.37 -11.62 3.30
CA PRO A 35 -1.59 -10.39 3.25
C PRO A 35 -0.15 -10.56 3.76
N GLU A 36 0.15 -11.57 4.60
CA GLU A 36 1.53 -11.93 4.97
C GLU A 36 2.36 -12.35 3.76
N LYS A 37 1.77 -13.16 2.87
CA LYS A 37 2.44 -13.59 1.63
C LYS A 37 2.59 -12.41 0.67
N ALA A 38 1.60 -11.53 0.60
CA ALA A 38 1.66 -10.30 -0.19
C ALA A 38 2.84 -9.42 0.27
N ILE A 39 2.96 -9.16 1.58
CA ILE A 39 4.07 -8.37 2.15
C ILE A 39 5.42 -9.03 1.85
N LYS A 40 5.57 -10.33 2.10
CA LYS A 40 6.83 -11.04 1.83
C LYS A 40 7.24 -10.97 0.35
N ASN A 41 6.27 -11.04 -0.55
CA ASN A 41 6.52 -10.91 -1.98
C ASN A 41 6.97 -9.49 -2.36
N ILE A 42 6.34 -8.46 -1.79
CA ILE A 42 6.73 -7.06 -1.98
C ILE A 42 8.15 -6.80 -1.45
N GLU A 43 8.48 -7.29 -0.27
CA GLU A 43 9.83 -7.17 0.31
C GLU A 43 10.89 -7.84 -0.57
N THR A 44 10.57 -9.02 -1.10
CA THR A 44 11.44 -9.72 -2.06
C THR A 44 11.65 -8.89 -3.34
N ALA A 45 10.59 -8.28 -3.86
CA ALA A 45 10.66 -7.40 -5.02
C ALA A 45 11.52 -6.16 -4.72
N GLN A 46 11.37 -5.58 -3.53
CA GLN A 46 12.05 -4.36 -3.13
C GLN A 46 13.56 -4.56 -3.05
N GLY A 47 14.02 -5.68 -2.47
CA GLY A 47 15.44 -6.02 -2.42
C GLY A 47 16.09 -6.24 -3.79
N ARG A 48 15.31 -6.58 -4.83
CA ARG A 48 15.81 -6.85 -6.18
C ARG A 48 15.70 -5.66 -7.13
N LEU A 49 14.58 -4.93 -7.06
CA LEU A 49 14.22 -3.92 -8.06
C LEU A 49 14.42 -2.49 -7.56
N GLN A 50 14.45 -2.28 -6.23
CA GLN A 50 14.65 -0.97 -5.59
C GLN A 50 13.74 0.14 -6.13
N ARG A 51 12.49 -0.21 -6.48
CA ARG A 51 11.50 0.73 -7.01
C ARG A 51 10.71 1.37 -5.87
N ASN A 52 10.57 2.69 -5.88
CA ASN A 52 9.86 3.43 -4.84
C ASN A 52 8.37 3.03 -4.76
N ALA A 53 7.71 2.77 -5.89
CA ALA A 53 6.35 2.21 -5.95
C ALA A 53 6.10 0.97 -5.04
N LEU A 54 7.12 0.18 -4.71
CA LEU A 54 6.98 -0.98 -3.81
C LEU A 54 6.75 -0.56 -2.35
N HIS A 55 7.27 0.60 -1.93
CA HIS A 55 6.98 1.17 -0.63
C HIS A 55 5.48 1.52 -0.49
N TYR A 56 4.88 2.07 -1.55
CA TYR A 56 3.44 2.32 -1.57
C TYR A 56 2.64 1.03 -1.45
N GLN A 57 3.00 -0.02 -2.21
CA GLN A 57 2.28 -1.30 -2.16
C GLN A 57 2.32 -1.94 -0.78
N LEU A 58 3.48 -1.93 -0.10
CA LEU A 58 3.58 -2.46 1.27
C LEU A 58 2.69 -1.64 2.21
N GLY A 59 2.77 -0.31 2.12
CA GLY A 59 1.92 0.60 2.89
C GLY A 59 0.43 0.38 2.70
N LYS A 60 -0.02 0.18 1.46
CA LYS A 60 -1.41 -0.14 1.11
C LYS A 60 -1.87 -1.43 1.79
N VAL A 61 -1.12 -2.53 1.64
CA VAL A 61 -1.47 -3.82 2.27
C VAL A 61 -1.51 -3.69 3.79
N SER A 62 -0.53 -3.00 4.39
CA SER A 62 -0.53 -2.74 5.83
C SER A 62 -1.75 -1.96 6.30
N ALA A 63 -2.17 -0.96 5.55
CA ALA A 63 -3.34 -0.14 5.87
C ALA A 63 -4.65 -0.92 5.72
N GLU A 64 -4.84 -1.64 4.61
CA GLU A 64 -6.09 -2.34 4.29
C GLU A 64 -6.34 -3.55 5.20
N TYR A 65 -5.28 -4.26 5.57
CA TYR A 65 -5.38 -5.47 6.41
C TYR A 65 -5.06 -5.21 7.89
N ASN A 66 -4.85 -3.95 8.27
CA ASN A 66 -4.52 -3.54 9.65
C ASN A 66 -3.36 -4.37 10.24
N MET A 67 -2.26 -4.49 9.49
CA MET A 67 -1.14 -5.34 9.88
C MET A 67 0.20 -4.68 9.61
N GLN A 68 1.19 -4.98 10.45
CA GLN A 68 2.53 -4.40 10.37
C GLN A 68 2.50 -2.87 10.20
N LEU A 69 1.58 -2.19 10.92
CA LEU A 69 1.25 -0.77 10.73
C LEU A 69 2.47 0.15 10.75
N ALA A 70 3.41 -0.07 11.68
CA ALA A 70 4.64 0.73 11.77
C ALA A 70 5.52 0.59 10.52
N LYS A 71 5.59 -0.62 9.93
CA LYS A 71 6.32 -0.87 8.68
C LYS A 71 5.62 -0.21 7.50
N GLY A 72 4.30 -0.34 7.42
CA GLY A 72 3.48 0.34 6.43
C GLY A 72 3.64 1.85 6.48
N GLU A 73 3.59 2.43 7.68
CA GLU A 73 3.82 3.86 7.91
C GLU A 73 5.20 4.30 7.43
N ALA A 74 6.25 3.58 7.83
CA ALA A 74 7.61 3.88 7.40
C ALA A 74 7.75 3.83 5.87
N CYS A 75 7.18 2.81 5.23
CA CYS A 75 7.20 2.69 3.78
C CYS A 75 6.45 3.83 3.10
N LEU A 76 5.24 4.19 3.54
CA LEU A 76 4.50 5.31 2.95
C LEU A 76 5.23 6.64 3.12
N LYS A 77 5.91 6.86 4.25
CA LYS A 77 6.74 8.05 4.45
C LYS A 77 7.93 8.07 3.51
N THR A 78 8.62 6.95 3.31
CA THR A 78 9.68 6.84 2.29
C THR A 78 9.13 7.11 0.90
N TYR A 79 7.97 6.53 0.57
CA TYR A 79 7.31 6.74 -0.71
C TYR A 79 7.07 8.22 -1.02
N ILE A 80 6.52 8.95 -0.06
CA ILE A 80 6.24 10.39 -0.19
C ILE A 80 7.54 11.20 -0.27
N LYS A 81 8.57 10.83 0.51
CA LYS A 81 9.86 11.53 0.55
C LYS A 81 10.60 11.43 -0.78
N ASP A 82 10.63 10.24 -1.36
CA ASP A 82 11.40 9.92 -2.57
C ASP A 82 10.50 9.89 -3.81
N TYR A 83 9.31 10.51 -3.73
CA TYR A 83 8.27 10.46 -4.76
C TYR A 83 8.73 11.06 -6.08
N SER A 84 8.40 10.37 -7.17
CA SER A 84 8.46 10.92 -8.52
C SER A 84 7.22 10.56 -9.35
N PRO A 85 6.89 11.31 -10.41
CA PRO A 85 5.73 11.01 -11.27
C PRO A 85 5.77 9.59 -11.88
N GLU A 86 6.96 9.02 -12.07
CA GLU A 86 7.16 7.66 -12.61
C GLU A 86 6.65 6.57 -11.67
N ASP A 87 6.42 6.89 -10.38
CA ASP A 87 5.86 5.93 -9.42
C ASP A 87 4.37 5.65 -9.63
N GLY A 88 3.68 6.47 -10.43
CA GLY A 88 2.33 6.23 -10.94
C GLY A 88 1.18 6.45 -9.95
N VAL A 89 1.44 6.47 -8.64
CA VAL A 89 0.41 6.71 -7.61
C VAL A 89 0.58 8.11 -6.99
N PRO A 90 -0.43 8.99 -7.01
CA PRO A 90 -0.30 10.31 -6.39
C PRO A 90 0.01 10.27 -4.88
N ILE A 91 0.74 11.28 -4.39
CA ILE A 91 1.02 11.48 -2.95
C ILE A 91 -0.27 11.50 -2.13
N ALA A 92 -1.36 12.05 -2.67
CA ALA A 92 -2.68 12.03 -2.06
C ALA A 92 -3.12 10.63 -1.60
N TRP A 93 -2.88 9.59 -2.41
CA TRP A 93 -3.23 8.21 -2.06
C TRP A 93 -2.33 7.64 -0.97
N ALA A 94 -1.05 8.02 -0.93
CA ALA A 94 -0.16 7.63 0.15
C ALA A 94 -0.57 8.28 1.48
N ASN A 95 -0.95 9.57 1.45
CA ASN A 95 -1.52 10.27 2.59
C ASN A 95 -2.83 9.64 3.07
N TYR A 96 -3.71 9.23 2.16
CA TYR A 96 -4.91 8.47 2.48
C TYR A 96 -4.60 7.16 3.23
N ARG A 97 -3.61 6.38 2.76
CA ARG A 97 -3.19 5.15 3.47
C ARG A 97 -2.57 5.42 4.83
N LEU A 98 -1.79 6.50 4.97
CA LEU A 98 -1.29 6.94 6.28
C LEU A 98 -2.44 7.29 7.23
N ALA A 99 -3.47 7.97 6.75
CA ALA A 99 -4.65 8.27 7.57
C ALA A 99 -5.33 6.99 8.10
N GLN A 100 -5.47 5.96 7.25
CA GLN A 100 -5.99 4.66 7.65
C GLN A 100 -5.12 3.99 8.71
N ILE A 101 -3.81 3.99 8.54
CA ILE A 101 -2.86 3.43 9.52
C ILE A 101 -3.01 4.15 10.87
N TYR A 102 -3.01 5.48 10.89
CA TYR A 102 -3.17 6.23 12.14
C TYR A 102 -4.54 6.05 12.77
N LYS A 103 -5.60 5.89 11.97
CA LYS A 103 -6.93 5.50 12.45
C LYS A 103 -6.87 4.16 13.18
N HIS A 104 -6.23 3.14 12.59
CA HIS A 104 -6.05 1.83 13.22
C HIS A 104 -5.24 1.90 14.52
N GLN A 105 -4.23 2.78 14.57
CA GLN A 105 -3.47 3.09 15.78
C GLN A 105 -4.24 3.93 16.81
N LYS A 106 -5.51 4.28 16.55
CA LYS A 106 -6.34 5.19 17.37
C LYS A 106 -5.74 6.60 17.54
N ASN A 107 -4.85 7.00 16.63
CA ASN A 107 -4.26 8.33 16.62
C ASN A 107 -5.09 9.27 15.73
N LYS A 108 -6.20 9.76 16.28
CA LYS A 108 -7.15 10.63 15.58
C LYS A 108 -6.50 11.90 15.01
N SER A 109 -5.57 12.51 15.74
CA SER A 109 -4.91 13.75 15.33
C SER A 109 -4.09 13.56 14.05
N LEU A 110 -3.24 12.53 14.01
CA LEU A 110 -2.47 12.23 12.80
C LEU A 110 -3.36 11.70 11.67
N ALA A 111 -4.37 10.90 11.98
CA ALA A 111 -5.33 10.43 10.98
C ALA A 111 -6.02 11.61 10.26
N LEU A 112 -6.49 12.61 11.00
CA LEU A 112 -7.09 13.84 10.44
C LEU A 112 -6.07 14.64 9.63
N LYS A 113 -4.86 14.83 10.16
CA LYS A 113 -3.79 15.54 9.44
C LYS A 113 -3.55 14.95 8.05
N TYR A 114 -3.42 13.62 7.96
CA TYR A 114 -3.09 12.96 6.70
C TYR A 114 -4.28 12.88 5.73
N ILE A 115 -5.50 12.68 6.21
CA ILE A 115 -6.67 12.69 5.32
C ILE A 115 -6.95 14.10 4.77
N ASP A 116 -6.71 15.14 5.56
CA ASP A 116 -6.85 16.53 5.10
C ASP A 116 -5.78 16.88 4.05
N LEU A 117 -4.56 16.33 4.15
CA LEU A 117 -3.55 16.45 3.09
C LEU A 117 -4.00 15.77 1.79
N ALA A 118 -4.60 14.58 1.88
CA ALA A 118 -5.11 13.87 0.71
C ALA A 118 -6.26 14.64 0.03
N LEU A 119 -7.20 15.18 0.82
CA LEU A 119 -8.32 16.00 0.33
C LEU A 119 -7.88 17.35 -0.22
N LYS A 120 -6.79 17.94 0.28
CA LYS A 120 -6.25 19.18 -0.27
C LYS A 120 -5.78 19.00 -1.72
N GLU A 121 -5.19 17.85 -2.03
CA GLU A 121 -4.67 17.54 -3.36
C GLU A 121 -5.78 17.02 -4.28
N LEU A 122 -6.66 16.13 -3.77
CA LEU A 122 -7.76 15.53 -4.51
C LEU A 122 -9.09 15.66 -3.73
N PRO A 123 -9.73 16.84 -3.75
CA PRO A 123 -10.89 17.15 -2.89
C PRO A 123 -12.16 16.38 -3.25
N GLU A 124 -12.31 15.96 -4.51
CA GLU A 124 -13.52 15.33 -5.02
C GLU A 124 -13.55 13.81 -4.83
N ILE A 125 -12.49 13.22 -4.27
CA ILE A 125 -12.42 11.77 -4.05
C ILE A 125 -13.32 11.37 -2.87
N LYS A 126 -14.47 10.78 -3.20
CA LYS A 126 -15.48 10.36 -2.23
C LYS A 126 -14.92 9.45 -1.13
N VAL A 127 -14.04 8.51 -1.46
CA VAL A 127 -13.45 7.60 -0.46
C VAL A 127 -12.59 8.34 0.58
N PHE A 128 -12.00 9.50 0.24
CA PHE A 128 -11.26 10.32 1.20
C PHE A 128 -12.20 11.06 2.13
N GLN A 129 -13.32 11.57 1.59
CA GLN A 129 -14.35 12.24 2.37
C GLN A 129 -15.00 11.28 3.36
N ASP A 130 -15.38 10.08 2.90
CA ASP A 130 -15.96 9.03 3.73
C ASP A 130 -15.00 8.61 4.86
N GLU A 131 -13.73 8.39 4.53
CA GLU A 131 -12.69 8.04 5.51
C GLU A 131 -12.54 9.14 6.57
N ARG A 132 -12.51 10.42 6.17
CA ARG A 132 -12.47 11.55 7.10
C ARG A 132 -13.66 11.54 8.07
N LEU A 133 -14.86 11.25 7.58
CA LEU A 133 -16.05 11.11 8.43
C LEU A 133 -15.92 9.93 9.41
N THR A 134 -15.29 8.82 9.02
CA THR A 134 -15.02 7.72 9.95
C THR A 134 -14.02 8.12 11.03
N ILE A 135 -12.96 8.85 10.68
CA ILE A 135 -11.93 9.31 11.62
C ILE A 135 -12.52 10.30 12.63
N LEU A 136 -13.43 11.18 12.20
CA LEU A 136 -14.11 12.13 13.09
C LEU A 136 -14.95 11.44 14.18
N LYS A 137 -15.40 10.21 13.93
CA LYS A 137 -16.22 9.39 14.86
C LYS A 137 -15.39 8.52 15.83
N LEU A 138 -14.07 8.42 15.65
CA LEU A 138 -13.16 7.81 16.63
C LEU A 138 -13.22 8.54 17.97
#